data_AF-A0A1F6BIK0-F1
#
_entry.id   AF-A0A1F6BIK0-F1
#
_cell.length_a   1.000
_cell.length_b   1.000
_cell.length_c   1.000
_cell.angle_alpha   90.00
_cell.angle_beta   90.00
_cell.angle_gamma   90.00
#
_symmetry.space_group_name_H-M   'P 1'
#
loop_
_entity.id
_entity.type
_entity.pdbx_description
1 polymer ?
#
loop_
_entity_poly.entity_id
_entity_poly.type
_entity_poly.pdbx_seq_one_letter_code
_entity_poly.pdbx_strand_id
1 'polypeptide(L)'
;MCRFVRTYNQTTFRKEVPVSTQMIAKPEAGSSVIDCDAQPFLKEGWRIEDHQKSGSLTWDPGKAGLHLSDAQRDGRAIVGTKLLQELSRTTRFHAMNANVLDFLLSHPHLIPGEWRNGAKGQRIVSVYFWGTIYRDPNNRFCVPCFFWEVGLPERGHCQLDSYFGISSPAAILIA
;
A
#
# COMPACT_ATOMS: atom_id res chain seq x y z
N MET A 1 41.39 -60.78 -15.09
CA MET A 1 41.90 -61.01 -13.72
C MET A 1 41.52 -59.80 -12.89
N CYS A 2 40.52 -59.93 -12.02
CA CYS A 2 40.63 -60.35 -10.62
C CYS A 2 40.98 -59.20 -9.66
N ARG A 3 39.91 -58.74 -8.99
CA ARG A 3 39.74 -58.31 -7.59
C ARG A 3 41.00 -57.99 -6.76
N PHE A 4 40.94 -56.84 -6.10
CA PHE A 4 41.45 -56.69 -4.74
C PHE A 4 40.36 -56.09 -3.85
N VAL A 5 40.10 -56.77 -2.73
CA VAL A 5 39.28 -56.31 -1.61
C VAL A 5 40.25 -55.83 -0.52
N ARG A 6 39.97 -54.68 0.11
CA ARG A 6 40.15 -54.47 1.55
C ARG A 6 39.45 -53.17 1.97
N THR A 7 38.54 -53.34 2.93
CA THR A 7 37.96 -52.33 3.81
C THR A 7 39.05 -51.60 4.61
N TYR A 8 38.84 -50.33 4.96
CA TYR A 8 39.07 -49.79 6.30
C TYR A 8 38.44 -48.38 6.43
N ASN A 9 37.64 -48.21 7.49
CA ASN A 9 37.04 -46.96 7.95
C ASN A 9 38.11 -45.95 8.39
N GLN A 10 37.85 -44.66 8.15
CA GLN A 10 37.83 -43.57 9.15
C GLN A 10 37.85 -42.20 8.44
N THR A 11 36.73 -41.46 8.51
CA THR A 11 36.72 -40.03 8.20
C THR A 11 35.83 -39.31 9.21
N THR A 12 36.49 -38.68 10.18
CA THR A 12 36.10 -37.48 10.95
C THR A 12 34.63 -37.04 10.92
N PHE A 13 33.91 -37.30 12.02
CA PHE A 13 32.75 -36.52 12.44
C PHE A 13 33.19 -35.08 12.76
N ARG A 14 32.91 -34.12 11.88
CA ARG A 14 32.83 -32.71 12.27
C ARG A 14 31.59 -32.56 13.15
N LYS A 15 31.78 -32.06 14.38
CA LYS A 15 30.67 -31.58 15.21
C LYS A 15 29.99 -30.45 14.45
N GLU A 16 28.77 -30.69 14.00
CA GLU A 16 27.90 -29.62 13.52
C GLU A 16 27.62 -28.70 14.71
N VAL A 17 28.06 -27.44 14.58
CA VAL A 17 27.59 -26.36 15.45
C VAL A 17 26.16 -26.07 14.99
N PRO A 18 25.14 -26.16 15.85
CA PRO A 18 23.80 -25.77 15.45
C PRO A 18 23.83 -24.29 15.08
N VAL A 19 23.61 -23.99 13.80
CA VAL A 19 23.28 -22.65 13.34
C VAL A 19 21.98 -22.29 14.04
N SER A 20 22.10 -21.51 15.12
CA SER A 20 20.98 -20.89 15.79
C SER A 20 20.20 -20.13 14.73
N THR A 21 19.04 -20.68 14.34
CA THR A 21 18.00 -19.94 13.65
C THR A 21 17.61 -18.80 14.58
N GLN A 22 18.27 -17.66 14.43
CA GLN A 22 17.77 -16.42 14.98
C GLN A 22 16.44 -16.19 14.27
N MET A 23 15.36 -16.44 14.99
CA MET A 23 14.05 -15.94 14.61
C MET A 23 14.23 -14.43 14.41
N ILE A 24 14.09 -13.97 13.17
CA ILE A 24 13.99 -12.54 12.90
C ILE A 24 12.74 -12.10 13.67
N ALA A 25 12.95 -11.45 14.81
CA ALA A 25 11.87 -10.89 15.58
C ALA A 25 11.08 -9.97 14.63
N LYS A 26 9.77 -10.22 14.53
CA LYS A 26 8.82 -9.28 13.94
C LYS A 26 9.11 -7.91 14.57
N PRO A 27 9.44 -6.86 13.80
CA PRO A 27 9.74 -5.57 14.40
C PRO A 27 8.55 -5.18 15.27
N GLU A 28 8.82 -4.88 16.54
CA GLU A 28 7.81 -4.37 17.45
C GLU A 28 7.31 -3.05 16.86
N ALA A 29 6.04 -3.05 16.49
CA ALA A 29 5.37 -1.88 15.97
C ALA A 29 5.30 -0.85 17.09
N GLY A 30 6.27 0.06 17.14
CA GLY A 30 6.05 1.36 17.75
C GLY A 30 4.77 1.92 17.14
N SER A 31 3.79 2.28 17.97
CA SER A 31 2.52 2.83 17.51
C SER A 31 2.79 4.14 16.78
N SER A 32 2.84 4.10 15.44
CA SER A 32 3.03 5.30 14.65
C SER A 32 1.70 6.04 14.55
N VAL A 33 1.62 7.19 15.23
CA VAL A 33 0.45 8.07 15.16
C VAL A 33 0.65 9.05 14.02
N ILE A 34 -0.34 9.13 13.13
CA ILE A 34 -0.39 10.01 11.97
C ILE A 34 -1.37 11.14 12.29
N ASP A 35 -0.96 12.38 12.14
CA ASP A 35 -1.87 13.53 12.18
C ASP A 35 -2.59 13.67 10.83
N CYS A 36 -3.84 13.22 10.76
CA CYS A 36 -4.67 13.32 9.57
C CYS A 36 -5.32 14.70 9.39
N ASP A 37 -5.09 15.66 10.29
CA ASP A 37 -5.58 17.03 10.21
C ASP A 37 -4.52 18.03 9.77
N ALA A 38 -3.25 17.62 9.83
CA ALA A 38 -2.11 18.36 9.32
C ALA A 38 -2.31 18.72 7.85
N GLN A 39 -1.73 19.84 7.41
CA GLN A 39 -1.77 20.22 6.01
C GLN A 39 -1.01 19.19 5.16
N PRO A 40 -1.67 18.54 4.19
CA PRO A 40 -1.00 17.62 3.28
C PRO A 40 0.17 18.25 2.53
N PHE A 41 1.12 17.43 2.11
CA PHE A 41 2.13 17.83 1.16
C PHE A 41 1.49 18.55 -0.05
N LEU A 42 1.99 19.74 -0.38
CA LEU A 42 1.50 20.55 -1.47
C LEU A 42 2.64 20.91 -2.42
N LYS A 43 2.52 20.49 -3.69
CA LYS A 43 3.46 20.87 -4.75
C LYS A 43 3.23 22.32 -5.17
N GLU A 44 4.30 23.01 -5.58
CA GLU A 44 4.21 24.36 -6.13
C GLU A 44 3.18 24.46 -7.28
N GLY A 45 2.34 25.48 -7.24
CA GLY A 45 1.27 25.73 -8.20
C GLY A 45 0.02 24.86 -8.04
N TRP A 46 0.03 23.87 -7.14
CA TRP A 46 -1.14 23.05 -6.82
C TRP A 46 -1.90 23.69 -5.65
N ARG A 47 -3.16 23.31 -5.48
CA ARG A 47 -3.95 23.61 -4.27
C ARG A 47 -4.67 22.38 -3.76
N ILE A 48 -4.99 22.40 -2.47
CA ILE A 48 -5.88 21.40 -1.86
C ILE A 48 -7.30 21.93 -2.03
N GLU A 49 -8.15 21.14 -2.68
CA GLU A 49 -9.53 21.49 -2.99
C GLU A 49 -10.51 20.82 -2.03
N ASP A 50 -10.17 19.62 -1.56
CA ASP A 50 -10.86 18.96 -0.43
C ASP A 50 -9.85 18.15 0.38
N HIS A 51 -10.04 18.10 1.69
CA HIS A 51 -9.21 17.32 2.61
C HIS A 51 -10.05 16.85 3.79
N GLN A 52 -10.31 15.54 3.82
CA GLN A 52 -11.06 14.88 4.86
C GLN A 52 -10.17 14.68 6.08
N LYS A 53 -10.43 15.52 7.08
CA LYS A 53 -9.80 15.48 8.40
C LYS A 53 -10.40 14.35 9.24
N SER A 54 -9.55 13.67 10.00
CA SER A 54 -9.96 12.53 10.85
C SER A 54 -9.17 12.44 12.17
N GLY A 55 -8.49 13.51 12.55
CA GLY A 55 -7.73 13.62 13.79
C GLY A 55 -6.46 12.76 13.77
N SER A 56 -6.13 12.19 14.92
CA SER A 56 -4.96 11.32 15.06
C SER A 56 -5.30 9.87 14.74
N LEU A 57 -4.59 9.30 13.77
CA LEU A 57 -4.71 7.90 13.36
C LEU A 57 -3.52 7.10 13.91
N THR A 58 -3.78 6.13 14.79
CA THR A 58 -2.77 5.12 15.10
C THR A 58 -2.71 4.13 13.94
N TRP A 59 -1.58 4.06 13.25
CA TRP A 59 -1.42 3.17 12.10
C TRP A 59 -1.48 1.70 12.54
N ASP A 60 -2.47 0.99 12.00
CA ASP A 60 -2.64 -0.44 12.16
C ASP A 60 -2.88 -1.07 10.77
N PRO A 61 -1.91 -1.82 10.22
CA PRO A 61 -2.07 -2.46 8.92
C PRO A 61 -3.24 -3.46 8.91
N GLY A 62 -3.68 -3.98 10.06
CA GLY A 62 -4.85 -4.86 10.17
C GLY A 62 -6.20 -4.15 10.01
N LYS A 63 -6.23 -2.82 10.15
CA LYS A 63 -7.42 -1.97 9.88
C LYS A 63 -7.37 -1.26 8.54
N ALA A 64 -6.22 -1.34 7.86
CA ALA A 64 -6.00 -0.75 6.55
C ALA A 64 -6.43 -1.73 5.46
N GLY A 65 -7.17 -1.24 4.46
CA GLY A 65 -7.70 -2.09 3.39
C GLY A 65 -7.70 -1.39 2.04
N LEU A 66 -7.97 -2.20 1.01
CA LEU A 66 -8.15 -1.73 -0.36
C LEU A 66 -9.59 -1.96 -0.80
N HIS A 67 -10.25 -0.88 -1.21
CA HIS A 67 -11.60 -0.91 -1.75
C HIS A 67 -11.58 -0.85 -3.27
N LEU A 68 -12.40 -1.70 -3.87
CA LEU A 68 -12.78 -1.68 -5.27
C LEU A 68 -14.30 -1.53 -5.35
N SER A 69 -14.78 -0.62 -6.19
CA SER A 69 -16.20 -0.52 -6.50
C SER A 69 -16.69 -1.77 -7.23
N ASP A 70 -18.00 -1.97 -7.26
CA ASP A 70 -18.60 -3.12 -7.96
C ASP A 70 -18.23 -3.10 -9.45
N ALA A 71 -18.22 -1.92 -10.08
CA ALA A 71 -17.77 -1.77 -11.46
C ALA A 71 -16.33 -2.27 -11.66
N GLN A 72 -15.41 -1.92 -10.75
CA GLN A 72 -14.02 -2.39 -10.80
C GLN A 72 -13.91 -3.90 -10.63
N ARG A 73 -14.73 -4.49 -9.74
CA ARG A 73 -14.77 -5.94 -9.49
C ARG A 73 -15.31 -6.73 -10.67
N ASP A 74 -16.22 -6.15 -11.43
CA ASP A 74 -16.77 -6.71 -12.68
C ASP A 74 -15.81 -6.56 -13.88
N GLY A 75 -14.59 -6.08 -13.66
CA GLY A 75 -13.59 -5.86 -14.71
C GLY A 75 -13.83 -4.61 -15.55
N ARG A 76 -14.78 -3.75 -15.16
CA ARG A 76 -15.02 -2.45 -15.81
C ARG A 76 -14.19 -1.37 -15.12
N ALA A 77 -13.96 -0.26 -15.82
CA ALA A 77 -13.38 0.91 -15.20
C ALA A 77 -14.48 1.89 -14.78
N ILE A 78 -14.24 2.62 -13.68
CA ILE A 78 -15.12 3.68 -13.17
C ILE A 78 -14.44 5.04 -13.35
N VAL A 79 -15.20 6.06 -13.74
CA VAL A 79 -14.68 7.44 -13.80
C VAL A 79 -14.43 7.93 -12.37
N GLY A 80 -13.29 8.58 -12.13
CA GLY A 80 -12.88 8.99 -10.78
C GLY A 80 -13.91 9.85 -10.04
N THR A 81 -14.61 10.75 -10.72
CA THR A 81 -15.70 11.55 -10.12
C THR A 81 -16.85 10.69 -9.59
N LYS A 82 -17.20 9.59 -10.29
CA LYS A 82 -18.22 8.65 -9.82
C LYS A 82 -17.71 7.83 -8.63
N LEU A 83 -16.46 7.38 -8.70
CA LEU A 83 -15.82 6.66 -7.59
C LEU A 83 -15.75 7.51 -6.32
N LEU A 84 -15.38 8.80 -6.44
CA LEU A 84 -15.40 9.74 -5.31
C LEU A 84 -16.79 9.86 -4.69
N GLN A 85 -17.85 9.92 -5.50
CA GLN A 85 -19.23 9.96 -5.00
C GLN A 85 -19.67 8.64 -4.32
N GLU A 86 -19.18 7.49 -4.79
CA GLU A 86 -19.44 6.20 -4.13
C GLU A 86 -18.74 6.13 -2.77
N LEU A 87 -17.47 6.55 -2.72
CA LEU A 87 -16.65 6.57 -1.51
C LEU A 87 -17.17 7.58 -0.47
N SER A 88 -17.78 8.69 -0.89
CA SER A 88 -18.33 9.68 0.05
C SER A 88 -19.69 9.30 0.64
N ARG A 89 -20.41 8.36 0.01
CA ARG A 89 -21.74 7.90 0.46
C ARG A 89 -21.69 6.69 1.38
N THR A 90 -20.59 5.95 1.38
CA THR A 90 -20.44 4.77 2.24
C THR A 90 -20.16 5.17 3.69
N THR A 91 -20.71 4.42 4.63
CA THR A 91 -20.43 4.55 6.08
C THR A 91 -19.64 3.36 6.63
N ARG A 92 -19.30 2.39 5.77
CA ARG A 92 -18.63 1.14 6.19
C ARG A 92 -17.13 1.30 6.43
N PHE A 93 -16.54 2.32 5.84
CA PHE A 93 -15.11 2.59 5.87
C PHE A 93 -14.88 4.06 5.54
N HIS A 94 -13.69 4.55 5.86
CA HIS A 94 -13.25 5.91 5.52
C HIS A 94 -12.15 5.86 4.48
N ALA A 95 -12.21 6.73 3.47
CA ALA A 95 -11.10 6.89 2.53
C ALA A 95 -9.91 7.51 3.26
N MET A 96 -8.73 6.91 3.10
CA MET A 96 -7.50 7.49 3.66
C MET A 96 -7.14 8.79 2.92
N ASN A 97 -6.62 9.76 3.64
CA ASN A 97 -6.21 11.07 3.11
C ASN A 97 -4.71 11.10 2.77
N ALA A 98 -4.24 12.23 2.21
CA ALA A 98 -2.86 12.39 1.77
C ALA A 98 -1.81 12.29 2.90
N ASN A 99 -2.15 12.57 4.16
CA ASN A 99 -1.17 12.47 5.25
C ASN A 99 -0.80 11.00 5.52
N VAL A 100 -1.74 10.08 5.31
CA VAL A 100 -1.47 8.64 5.38
C VAL A 100 -0.54 8.21 4.23
N LEU A 101 -0.76 8.73 3.02
CA LEU A 101 0.15 8.51 1.89
C LEU A 101 1.57 9.00 2.23
N ASP A 102 1.70 10.22 2.74
CA ASP A 102 2.98 10.83 3.10
C ASP A 102 3.73 9.96 4.12
N PHE A 103 3.01 9.53 5.17
CA PHE A 103 3.55 8.66 6.20
C PHE A 103 4.04 7.31 5.65
N LEU A 104 3.25 6.66 4.77
CA LEU A 104 3.61 5.36 4.18
C LEU A 104 4.80 5.46 3.21
N LEU A 105 4.92 6.57 2.48
CA LEU A 105 6.08 6.79 1.62
C LEU A 105 7.36 7.03 2.43
N SER A 106 7.27 7.66 3.61
CA SER A 106 8.40 7.78 4.55
C SER A 106 8.72 6.48 5.28
N HIS A 107 7.76 5.54 5.36
CA HIS A 107 7.93 4.24 6.03
C HIS A 107 7.46 3.07 5.14
N PRO A 108 8.09 2.81 3.98
CA PRO A 108 7.57 1.84 3.02
C PRO A 108 7.41 0.40 3.55
N HIS A 109 8.17 0.03 4.59
CA HIS A 109 8.07 -1.26 5.27
C HIS A 109 6.75 -1.47 6.04
N LEU A 110 5.96 -0.41 6.25
CA LEU A 110 4.64 -0.46 6.88
C LEU A 110 3.49 -0.67 5.88
N ILE A 111 3.77 -0.57 4.58
CA ILE A 111 2.77 -0.85 3.55
C ILE A 111 2.52 -2.37 3.52
N PRO A 112 1.26 -2.83 3.66
CA PRO A 112 1.00 -4.26 3.67
C PRO A 112 1.39 -4.92 2.34
N GLY A 113 2.13 -6.03 2.41
CA GLY A 113 2.66 -6.70 1.21
C GLY A 113 1.56 -7.21 0.28
N GLU A 114 0.39 -7.55 0.83
CA GLU A 114 -0.80 -7.95 0.09
C GLU A 114 -1.38 -6.83 -0.78
N TRP A 115 -1.09 -5.56 -0.49
CA TRP A 115 -1.53 -4.43 -1.32
C TRP A 115 -0.93 -4.48 -2.72
N ARG A 116 0.19 -5.18 -2.92
CA ARG A 116 0.80 -5.35 -4.25
C ARG A 116 0.15 -6.47 -5.06
N ASN A 117 -0.25 -7.54 -4.38
CA ASN A 117 -0.70 -8.79 -5.00
C ASN A 117 -2.22 -8.93 -5.07
N GLY A 118 -2.96 -8.03 -4.42
CA GLY A 118 -4.43 -8.03 -4.39
C GLY A 118 -5.02 -9.27 -3.74
N ALA A 119 -6.33 -9.23 -3.47
CA ALA A 119 -7.02 -10.34 -2.79
C ALA A 119 -7.18 -11.62 -3.65
N LYS A 120 -7.03 -11.53 -4.98
CA LYS A 120 -7.21 -12.62 -5.93
C LYS A 120 -6.01 -12.79 -6.87
N GLY A 121 -4.82 -12.39 -6.43
CA GLY A 121 -3.59 -12.46 -7.23
C GLY A 121 -3.50 -11.42 -8.34
N GLN A 122 -4.41 -10.43 -8.38
CA GLN A 122 -4.33 -9.32 -9.32
C GLN A 122 -3.23 -8.35 -8.91
N ARG A 123 -2.35 -8.02 -9.85
CA ARG A 123 -1.30 -7.03 -9.61
C ARG A 123 -1.92 -5.64 -9.49
N ILE A 124 -1.72 -5.03 -8.33
CA ILE A 124 -2.07 -3.63 -8.10
C ILE A 124 -0.87 -2.79 -8.54
N VAL A 125 -1.16 -1.78 -9.36
CA VAL A 125 -0.13 -0.88 -9.92
C VAL A 125 -0.01 0.37 -9.08
N SER A 126 -1.16 0.88 -8.63
CA SER A 126 -1.27 2.12 -7.87
C SER A 126 -2.35 2.02 -6.80
N VAL A 127 -2.15 2.72 -5.69
CA VAL A 127 -3.11 2.82 -4.57
C VAL A 127 -3.45 4.28 -4.34
N TYR A 128 -4.75 4.59 -4.29
CA TYR A 128 -5.27 5.96 -4.32
C TYR A 128 -5.86 6.39 -2.97
N PHE A 129 -5.52 7.59 -2.52
CA PHE A 129 -5.90 8.14 -1.22
C PHE A 129 -6.97 9.22 -1.39
N TRP A 130 -8.22 8.77 -1.49
CA TRP A 130 -9.37 9.59 -1.88
C TRP A 130 -9.87 10.57 -0.81
N GLY A 131 -9.31 10.54 0.40
CA GLY A 131 -9.60 11.53 1.45
C GLY A 131 -8.95 12.89 1.21
N THR A 132 -8.27 13.10 0.09
CA THR A 132 -7.74 14.42 -0.31
C THR A 132 -7.85 14.59 -1.81
N ILE A 133 -8.40 15.72 -2.24
CA ILE A 133 -8.49 16.11 -3.64
C ILE A 133 -7.65 17.36 -3.84
N TYR A 134 -6.71 17.28 -4.77
CA TYR A 134 -5.92 18.42 -5.22
C TYR A 134 -6.52 19.02 -6.49
N ARG A 135 -6.10 20.24 -6.79
CA ARG A 135 -6.31 20.85 -8.09
C ARG A 135 -4.97 21.31 -8.66
N ASP A 136 -4.65 20.80 -9.85
CA ASP A 136 -3.39 21.06 -10.54
C ASP A 136 -3.36 22.49 -11.16
N PRO A 137 -2.20 22.95 -11.67
CA PRO A 137 -2.08 24.26 -12.33
C PRO A 137 -2.97 24.42 -13.57
N ASN A 138 -3.40 23.32 -14.19
CA ASN A 138 -4.32 23.30 -15.32
C ASN A 138 -5.78 23.22 -14.86
N ASN A 139 -6.05 23.45 -13.57
CA ASN A 139 -7.36 23.39 -12.93
C ASN A 139 -8.05 22.03 -12.96
N ARG A 140 -7.31 20.93 -13.15
CA ARG A 140 -7.83 19.56 -13.10
C ARG A 140 -7.81 19.02 -11.68
N PHE A 141 -8.88 18.35 -11.28
CA PHE A 141 -8.97 17.70 -9.97
C PHE A 141 -8.19 16.39 -10.00
N CYS A 142 -7.38 16.17 -8.97
CA CYS A 142 -6.47 15.03 -8.87
C CYS A 142 -6.58 14.35 -7.52
N VAL A 143 -6.57 13.01 -7.53
CA VAL A 143 -6.43 12.18 -6.34
C VAL A 143 -4.95 11.79 -6.18
N PRO A 144 -4.36 11.91 -4.98
CA PRO A 144 -2.99 11.49 -4.72
C PRO A 144 -2.90 9.96 -4.64
N CYS A 145 -1.78 9.42 -5.06
CA CYS A 145 -1.52 7.99 -5.01
C CYS A 145 -0.05 7.69 -4.76
N PHE A 146 0.25 6.41 -4.53
CA PHE A 146 1.56 5.89 -4.87
C PHE A 146 1.44 4.76 -5.89
N PHE A 147 2.54 4.46 -6.59
CA PHE A 147 2.65 3.35 -7.51
C PHE A 147 4.02 2.66 -7.38
N TRP A 148 4.14 1.45 -7.93
CA TRP A 148 5.40 0.71 -7.97
C TRP A 148 5.93 0.61 -9.40
N GLU A 149 6.92 1.42 -9.77
CA GLU A 149 7.61 1.26 -11.06
C GLU A 149 8.76 0.24 -10.95
N VAL A 150 9.73 0.44 -10.07
CA VAL A 150 10.74 -0.56 -9.67
C VAL A 150 11.25 -0.21 -8.28
N GLY A 151 11.24 -1.16 -7.33
CA GLY A 151 11.75 -0.92 -5.98
C GLY A 151 10.71 -0.31 -5.02
N LEU A 152 11.01 0.89 -4.51
CA LEU A 152 10.19 1.56 -3.50
C LEU A 152 8.93 2.20 -4.13
N PRO A 153 7.85 2.36 -3.35
CA PRO A 153 6.66 3.09 -3.79
C PRO A 153 7.01 4.56 -4.06
N GLU A 154 6.47 5.10 -5.15
CA GLU A 154 6.66 6.49 -5.55
C GLU A 154 5.35 7.26 -5.54
N ARG A 155 5.39 8.54 -5.17
CA ARG A 155 4.21 9.42 -5.17
C ARG A 155 3.77 9.71 -6.60
N GLY A 156 2.46 9.65 -6.82
CA GLY A 156 1.81 10.12 -8.03
C GLY A 156 0.52 10.87 -7.74
N HIS A 157 -0.13 11.29 -8.83
CA HIS A 157 -1.49 11.82 -8.81
C HIS A 157 -2.22 11.34 -10.07
N CYS A 158 -3.54 11.19 -10.00
CA CYS A 158 -4.35 10.86 -11.16
C CYS A 158 -5.59 11.75 -11.24
N GLN A 159 -5.99 12.12 -12.45
CA GLN A 159 -7.09 13.04 -12.67
C GLN A 159 -8.44 12.35 -12.43
N LEU A 160 -9.39 13.07 -11.84
CA LEU A 160 -10.72 12.52 -11.50
C LEU A 160 -11.58 12.21 -12.74
N ASP A 161 -11.26 12.77 -13.90
CA ASP A 161 -11.89 12.45 -15.18
C ASP A 161 -11.31 11.19 -15.84
N SER A 162 -10.23 10.63 -15.28
CA SER A 162 -9.64 9.37 -15.73
C SER A 162 -10.47 8.16 -15.28
N TYR A 163 -10.17 7.02 -15.89
CA TYR A 163 -10.80 5.74 -15.60
C TYR A 163 -9.94 4.90 -14.64
N PHE A 164 -10.56 4.39 -13.59
CA PHE A 164 -9.94 3.59 -12.54
C PHE A 164 -10.42 2.15 -12.66
N GLY A 165 -9.50 1.22 -12.97
CA GLY A 165 -9.80 -0.19 -13.15
C GLY A 165 -9.53 -1.04 -11.90
N ILE A 166 -9.48 -2.36 -12.07
CA ILE A 166 -9.24 -3.33 -10.99
C ILE A 166 -7.86 -3.17 -10.31
N SER A 167 -6.88 -2.61 -11.02
CA SER A 167 -5.52 -2.35 -10.51
C SER A 167 -5.37 -0.97 -9.85
N SER A 168 -6.50 -0.27 -9.62
CA SER A 168 -6.55 1.09 -9.10
C SER A 168 -7.49 1.22 -7.88
N PRO A 169 -7.24 0.45 -6.79
CA PRO A 169 -8.07 0.50 -5.60
C PRO A 169 -7.91 1.80 -4.79
N ALA A 170 -8.95 2.11 -4.02
CA ALA A 170 -8.93 3.14 -2.99
C ALA A 170 -8.36 2.58 -1.67
N ALA A 171 -7.43 3.31 -1.04
CA ALA A 171 -6.99 3.03 0.31
C ALA A 171 -8.07 3.45 1.31
N ILE A 172 -8.44 2.53 2.21
CA ILE A 172 -9.50 2.73 3.18
C ILE A 172 -9.10 2.27 4.58
N LEU A 173 -9.68 2.92 5.59
CA LEU A 173 -9.69 2.43 6.97
C LEU A 173 -11.03 1.76 7.23
N ILE A 174 -10.98 0.51 7.67
CA ILE A 174 -12.16 -0.24 8.10
C ILE A 174 -12.52 0.23 9.51
N ALA A 175 -13.78 0.62 9.70
CA ALA A 175 -14.32 1.06 10.98
C ALA A 175 -14.42 -0.09 11.99
#